data_AF-A0A920PH02-F1
#
_entry.id   AF-A0A920PH02-F1
#
_cell.length_a   1.000
_cell.length_b   1.000
_cell.length_c   1.000
_cell.angle_alpha   90.00
_cell.angle_beta   90.00
_cell.angle_gamma   90.00
#
_symmetry.space_group_name_H-M   'P 1'
#
loop_
_entity.id
_entity.type
_entity.pdbx_description
1 polymer ?
#
loop_
_entity_poly.entity_id
_entity_poly.type
_entity_poly.pdbx_seq_one_letter_code
_entity_poly.pdbx_strand_id
1 'polypeptide(L)'
;MLRGVRDIEAKESAFTEARDKLTQDNLALSNDERQNASLKLASDQRELEYLANSFQEDRNNRIQIETNKILVDMINAINKFGRDNGYDLIINEGRLSQNTLLNGGTLYKGASVDITNDIAKVLEKNFQDSKSGG
;
A
#
# COMPACT_ATOMS: atom_id res chain seq x y z
N MET A 1 -7.20 -9.07 -2.52
CA MET A 1 -5.74 -8.96 -2.75
C MET A 1 -5.06 -10.29 -3.08
N LEU A 2 -5.48 -11.43 -2.51
CA LEU A 2 -4.84 -12.74 -2.75
C LEU A 2 -4.95 -13.30 -4.19
N ARG A 3 -5.79 -12.74 -5.07
CA ARG A 3 -5.98 -13.28 -6.43
C ARG A 3 -4.89 -12.82 -7.40
N GLY A 4 -4.60 -11.50 -7.44
CA GLY A 4 -3.57 -10.95 -8.32
C GLY A 4 -2.14 -11.42 -8.03
N VAL A 5 -1.79 -11.67 -6.77
CA VAL A 5 -0.47 -12.23 -6.41
C VAL A 5 -0.32 -13.65 -6.96
N ARG A 6 -1.35 -14.50 -6.77
CA ARG A 6 -1.35 -15.87 -7.29
C ARG A 6 -1.30 -15.92 -8.82
N ASP A 7 -1.96 -14.98 -9.49
CA ASP A 7 -1.96 -14.90 -10.96
C ASP A 7 -0.58 -14.48 -11.51
N ILE A 8 0.14 -13.59 -10.81
CA ILE A 8 1.52 -13.21 -11.16
C ILE A 8 2.49 -14.36 -10.90
N GLU A 9 2.42 -15.01 -9.74
CA GLU A 9 3.26 -16.17 -9.39
C GLU A 9 3.08 -17.33 -10.38
N ALA A 10 1.83 -17.61 -10.79
CA ALA A 10 1.55 -18.64 -11.78
C ALA A 10 2.16 -18.30 -13.16
N LYS A 11 2.07 -17.03 -13.58
CA LYS A 11 2.69 -16.56 -14.83
C LYS A 11 4.22 -16.56 -14.76
N GLU A 12 4.81 -16.24 -13.61
CA GLU A 12 6.25 -16.30 -13.39
C GLU A 12 6.78 -17.73 -13.46
N SER A 13 6.06 -18.68 -12.87
CA SER A 13 6.37 -20.11 -12.97
C SER A 13 6.31 -20.58 -14.42
N ALA A 14 5.23 -20.26 -15.14
CA ALA A 14 5.05 -20.64 -16.53
C ALA A 14 6.12 -20.01 -17.46
N PHE A 15 6.52 -18.77 -17.19
CA PHE A 15 7.61 -18.10 -17.90
C PHE A 15 8.95 -18.78 -17.67
N THR A 16 9.27 -19.10 -16.41
CA THR A 16 10.50 -19.83 -16.05
C THR A 16 10.56 -21.20 -16.72
N GLU A 17 9.47 -21.96 -16.69
CA GLU A 17 9.38 -23.25 -17.37
C GLU A 17 9.55 -23.14 -18.90
N ALA A 18 8.95 -22.13 -19.53
CA ALA A 18 9.09 -21.91 -20.97
C ALA A 18 10.53 -21.52 -21.35
N ARG A 19 11.19 -20.72 -20.51
CA ARG A 19 12.58 -20.30 -20.69
C ARG A 19 13.54 -21.49 -20.56
N ASP A 20 13.33 -22.32 -19.55
CA ASP A 20 14.18 -23.48 -19.27
C ASP A 20 14.01 -24.54 -20.37
N LYS A 21 12.79 -24.79 -20.84
CA LYS A 21 12.52 -25.63 -22.02
C LYS A 21 13.22 -25.11 -23.26
N LEU A 22 13.15 -23.80 -23.54
CA LEU A 22 13.82 -23.23 -24.70
C LEU A 22 15.34 -23.29 -24.61
N THR A 23 15.89 -23.21 -23.41
CA THR A 23 17.32 -23.37 -23.17
C THR A 23 17.75 -24.82 -23.39
N GLN A 24 16.95 -25.79 -22.93
CA GLN A 24 17.22 -27.21 -23.06
C GLN A 24 17.03 -27.74 -24.50
N ASP A 25 15.97 -27.29 -25.18
CA ASP A 25 15.58 -27.75 -26.52
C ASP A 25 16.20 -26.92 -27.65
N ASN A 26 17.08 -25.96 -27.33
CA ASN A 26 17.71 -25.03 -28.27
C ASN A 26 18.48 -25.74 -29.41
N LEU A 27 18.92 -26.99 -29.19
CA LEU A 27 19.61 -27.80 -30.18
C LEU A 27 18.66 -28.70 -31.00
N ALA A 28 17.43 -28.92 -30.53
CA ALA A 28 16.44 -29.78 -31.17
C ALA A 28 15.44 -29.00 -32.05
N LEU A 29 15.27 -27.70 -31.79
CA LEU A 29 14.36 -26.82 -32.52
C LEU A 29 14.98 -26.28 -33.82
N SER A 30 14.16 -26.18 -34.87
CA SER A 30 14.54 -25.47 -36.10
C SER A 30 14.76 -23.97 -35.85
N ASN A 31 15.42 -23.28 -36.79
CA ASN A 31 15.66 -21.83 -36.65
C ASN A 31 14.36 -21.02 -36.51
N ASP A 32 13.31 -21.41 -37.23
CA ASP A 32 12.02 -20.71 -37.21
C ASP A 32 11.29 -20.95 -35.88
N GLU A 33 11.33 -22.18 -35.35
CA GLU A 33 10.74 -22.50 -34.06
C GLU A 33 11.44 -21.78 -32.91
N ARG A 34 12.78 -21.70 -32.95
CA ARG A 34 13.57 -20.92 -31.97
C ARG A 34 13.23 -19.45 -32.02
N GLN A 35 13.13 -18.88 -33.22
CA GLN A 35 12.79 -17.48 -33.38
C GLN A 35 11.40 -17.18 -32.85
N ASN A 36 10.40 -17.99 -33.19
CA ASN A 36 9.03 -17.81 -32.73
C ASN A 36 8.92 -17.96 -31.20
N ALA A 37 9.61 -18.95 -30.63
CA ALA A 37 9.59 -19.20 -29.20
C ALA A 37 10.36 -18.12 -28.41
N SER A 38 11.44 -17.56 -28.96
CA SER A 38 12.13 -16.39 -28.40
C SER A 38 11.26 -15.13 -28.43
N LEU A 39 10.49 -14.92 -29.51
CA LEU A 39 9.54 -13.81 -29.60
C LEU A 39 8.42 -13.95 -28.57
N LYS A 40 7.92 -15.17 -28.39
CA LYS A 40 6.92 -15.49 -27.38
C LYS A 40 7.45 -15.26 -25.96
N LEU A 41 8.66 -15.71 -25.63
CA LEU A 41 9.31 -15.40 -24.35
C LEU A 41 9.45 -13.90 -24.12
N ALA A 42 9.90 -13.14 -25.11
CA ALA A 42 10.03 -11.70 -24.98
C ALA A 42 8.68 -11.02 -24.75
N SER A 43 7.60 -11.53 -25.35
CA SER A 43 6.24 -11.07 -25.08
C SER A 43 5.77 -11.42 -23.67
N ASP A 44 5.95 -12.68 -23.26
CA ASP A 44 5.54 -13.19 -21.95
C ASP A 44 6.29 -12.43 -20.82
N GLN A 45 7.56 -12.08 -21.02
CA GLN A 45 8.33 -11.23 -20.11
C GLN A 45 7.74 -9.82 -19.96
N ARG A 46 7.43 -9.15 -21.08
CA ARG A 46 6.84 -7.80 -21.05
C ARG A 46 5.47 -7.79 -20.38
N GLU A 47 4.67 -8.82 -20.62
CA GLU A 47 3.36 -8.96 -19.98
C GLU A 47 3.52 -9.14 -18.46
N LEU A 48 4.48 -9.96 -18.02
CA LEU A 48 4.77 -10.15 -16.61
C LEU A 48 5.25 -8.86 -15.93
N GLU A 49 6.14 -8.11 -16.58
CA GLU A 49 6.59 -6.79 -16.10
C GLU A 49 5.41 -5.81 -15.99
N TYR A 50 4.53 -5.77 -16.97
CA TYR A 50 3.33 -4.93 -16.93
C TYR A 50 2.39 -5.32 -15.78
N LEU A 51 2.11 -6.61 -15.61
CA LEU A 51 1.25 -7.10 -14.51
C LEU A 51 1.85 -6.82 -13.15
N ALA A 52 3.16 -7.01 -12.98
CA ALA A 52 3.87 -6.71 -11.75
C ALA A 52 3.79 -5.21 -11.42
N ASN A 53 4.04 -4.34 -12.40
CA ASN A 53 3.96 -2.89 -12.24
C ASN A 53 2.54 -2.43 -11.92
N SER A 54 1.54 -2.90 -12.68
CA SER A 54 0.13 -2.59 -12.44
C SER A 54 -0.32 -3.04 -11.05
N PHE A 55 0.08 -4.22 -10.60
CA PHE A 55 -0.24 -4.70 -9.26
C PHE A 55 0.41 -3.85 -8.16
N GLN A 56 1.68 -3.45 -8.34
CA GLN A 56 2.36 -2.55 -7.41
C GLN A 56 1.66 -1.19 -7.34
N GLU A 57 1.30 -0.61 -8.49
CA GLU A 57 0.59 0.67 -8.57
C GLU A 57 -0.78 0.59 -7.90
N ASP A 58 -1.56 -0.45 -8.20
CA ASP A 58 -2.86 -0.70 -7.56
C ASP A 58 -2.74 -0.84 -6.05
N ARG A 59 -1.72 -1.55 -5.56
CA ARG A 59 -1.45 -1.66 -4.12
C ARG A 59 -1.11 -0.30 -3.52
N ASN A 60 -0.21 0.45 -4.14
CA ASN A 60 0.20 1.77 -3.66
C ASN A 60 -1.00 2.74 -3.62
N ASN A 61 -1.81 2.75 -4.67
CA ASN A 61 -3.04 3.55 -4.74
C ASN A 61 -4.03 3.15 -3.64
N ARG A 62 -4.26 1.85 -3.43
CA ARG A 62 -5.14 1.37 -2.35
C ARG A 62 -4.61 1.74 -0.97
N ILE A 63 -3.31 1.54 -0.73
CA ILE A 63 -2.66 1.92 0.54
C ILE A 63 -2.83 3.42 0.77
N GLN A 64 -2.62 4.25 -0.25
CA GLN A 64 -2.78 5.70 -0.16
C GLN A 64 -4.23 6.10 0.14
N ILE A 65 -5.21 5.49 -0.55
CA ILE A 65 -6.64 5.74 -0.32
C ILE A 65 -7.03 5.38 1.12
N GLU A 66 -6.68 4.18 1.58
CA GLU A 66 -7.01 3.72 2.93
C GLU A 66 -6.29 4.55 4.00
N THR A 67 -5.03 4.92 3.76
CA THR A 67 -4.29 5.83 4.65
C THR A 67 -4.98 7.18 4.75
N ASN A 68 -5.44 7.75 3.63
CA ASN A 68 -6.15 9.03 3.62
C ASN A 68 -7.48 8.95 4.38
N LYS A 69 -8.23 7.85 4.26
CA LYS A 69 -9.46 7.65 5.05
C LYS A 69 -9.17 7.65 6.55
N ILE A 70 -8.16 6.88 6.97
CA ILE A 70 -7.72 6.82 8.37
C ILE A 70 -7.31 8.21 8.87
N LEU A 71 -6.57 8.97 8.07
CA LEU A 71 -6.18 10.34 8.43
C LEU A 71 -7.38 11.27 8.59
N VAL A 72 -8.37 11.21 7.68
CA VAL A 72 -9.60 12.01 7.77
C VAL A 72 -10.38 11.65 9.04
N ASP A 73 -10.58 10.36 9.31
CA ASP A 73 -11.29 9.90 10.51
C ASP A 73 -10.58 10.33 11.79
N MET A 74 -9.25 10.24 11.81
CA MET A 74 -8.41 10.69 12.91
C MET A 74 -8.54 12.20 13.14
N ILE A 75 -8.44 13.01 12.08
CA ILE A 75 -8.59 14.48 12.17
C ILE A 75 -9.99 14.84 12.69
N ASN A 76 -11.03 14.13 12.24
CA ASN A 76 -12.39 14.36 12.72
C ASN A 76 -12.54 14.04 14.22
N ALA A 77 -11.95 12.94 14.69
CA ALA A 77 -11.93 12.59 16.10
C ALA A 77 -11.17 13.63 16.94
N ILE A 78 -10.00 14.07 16.47
CA ILE A 78 -9.19 15.12 17.12
C ILE A 78 -9.97 16.43 17.21
N ASN A 79 -10.60 16.87 16.12
CA ASN A 79 -11.40 18.10 16.10
C ASN A 79 -12.60 18.02 17.04
N LYS A 80 -13.29 16.87 17.09
CA LYS A 80 -14.39 16.66 18.02
C LYS A 80 -13.92 16.71 19.47
N PHE A 81 -12.85 15.98 19.79
CA PHE A 81 -12.27 16.00 21.13
C PHE A 81 -11.82 17.40 21.54
N GLY A 82 -11.17 18.13 20.63
CA GLY A 82 -10.76 19.52 20.83
C GLY A 82 -11.93 20.41 21.25
N ARG A 83 -13.02 20.40 20.45
CA ARG A 83 -14.23 21.17 20.76
C ARG A 83 -14.88 20.75 22.07
N ASP A 84 -15.04 19.45 22.30
CA ASP A 84 -15.73 18.93 23.48
C ASP A 84 -14.98 19.24 24.80
N ASN A 85 -13.67 19.43 24.73
CA ASN A 85 -12.81 19.74 25.88
C ASN A 85 -12.35 21.20 25.93
N GLY A 86 -12.88 22.07 25.06
CA GLY A 86 -12.60 23.52 25.09
C GLY A 86 -11.21 23.93 24.57
N TYR A 87 -10.60 23.13 23.71
CA TYR A 87 -9.37 23.51 23.02
C TYR A 87 -9.67 24.40 21.81
N ASP A 88 -9.08 25.59 21.78
CA ASP A 88 -9.16 26.51 20.64
C ASP A 88 -8.19 26.15 19.50
N LEU A 89 -7.03 25.56 19.85
CA LEU A 89 -5.97 25.20 18.91
C LEU A 89 -5.30 23.90 19.31
N ILE A 90 -5.13 23.01 18.34
CA ILE A 90 -4.36 21.76 18.48
C ILE A 90 -3.16 21.85 17.53
N ILE A 91 -1.97 21.54 18.05
CA ILE A 91 -0.71 21.66 17.31
C ILE A 91 -0.08 20.26 17.22
N ASN A 92 0.34 19.88 16.01
CA ASN A 92 1.10 18.65 15.81
C ASN A 92 2.50 18.80 16.42
N GLU A 93 2.94 17.78 17.16
CA GLU A 93 4.24 17.82 17.82
C GLU A 93 5.40 17.77 16.82
N GLY A 94 5.34 16.83 15.87
CA GLY A 94 6.42 16.59 14.92
C GLY A 94 5.94 16.38 13.49
N ARG A 95 6.88 16.09 12.60
CA ARG A 95 6.59 15.74 11.21
C ARG A 95 6.23 14.25 11.15
N LEU A 96 5.00 13.95 10.75
CA LEU A 96 4.54 12.56 10.55
C LEU A 96 5.28 11.87 9.40
N SER A 97 5.50 12.59 8.30
CA SER A 97 6.27 12.13 7.14
C SER A 97 6.59 13.31 6.22
N GLN A 98 7.65 13.19 5.42
CA GLN A 98 8.02 14.16 4.37
C GLN A 98 6.89 14.39 3.36
N ASN A 99 5.99 13.42 3.21
CA ASN A 99 4.90 13.44 2.22
C ASN A 99 3.52 13.77 2.83
N THR A 100 3.44 14.16 4.10
CA THR A 100 2.16 14.49 4.76
C THR A 100 2.05 15.99 4.99
N LEU A 101 0.86 16.55 4.78
CA LEU A 101 0.57 17.96 5.07
C LEU A 101 0.54 18.26 6.58
N LEU A 102 0.46 17.22 7.41
CA LEU A 102 0.50 17.26 8.87
C LEU A 102 1.95 17.39 9.35
N ASN A 103 2.53 18.57 9.13
CA ASN A 103 3.83 18.93 9.67
C ASN A 103 3.63 19.67 11.01
N GLY A 104 4.18 19.10 12.08
CA GLY A 104 4.30 19.74 13.38
C GLY A 104 5.60 20.54 13.52
N GLY A 105 5.69 21.31 14.61
CA GLY A 105 6.84 22.19 14.89
C GLY A 105 7.10 22.40 16.38
N THR A 106 6.56 21.53 17.25
CA THR A 106 6.67 21.71 18.69
C THR A 106 7.97 21.08 19.19
N LEU A 107 8.97 21.93 19.46
CA LEU A 107 10.27 21.50 20.00
C LEU A 107 10.24 21.31 21.52
N TYR A 108 9.30 21.95 22.21
CA TYR A 108 9.15 21.87 23.66
C TYR A 108 7.66 21.95 24.03
N LYS A 109 7.20 21.03 24.87
CA LYS A 109 5.85 21.03 25.46
C LYS A 109 5.89 20.49 26.88
N GLY A 110 5.00 20.98 27.74
CA GLY A 110 4.73 20.35 29.02
C GLY A 110 3.93 19.05 28.84
N ALA A 111 4.15 18.04 29.68
CA ALA A 111 3.42 16.77 29.57
C ALA A 111 1.89 16.93 29.72
N SER A 112 1.44 17.97 30.44
CA SER A 112 0.01 18.26 30.68
C SER A 112 -0.75 18.78 29.46
N VAL A 113 -0.07 19.12 28.36
CA VAL A 113 -0.72 19.61 27.12
C VAL A 113 -0.71 18.57 25.99
N ASP A 114 -0.18 17.37 26.25
CA ASP A 114 -0.18 16.27 25.29
C ASP A 114 -1.47 15.45 25.38
N ILE A 115 -2.31 15.58 24.35
CA ILE A 115 -3.60 14.90 24.26
C ILE A 115 -3.52 13.55 23.50
N THR A 116 -2.33 13.11 23.08
CA THR A 116 -2.17 11.95 22.18
C THR A 116 -2.79 10.67 22.76
N ASN A 117 -2.55 10.40 24.04
CA ASN A 117 -3.09 9.20 24.69
C ASN A 117 -4.62 9.25 24.84
N ASP A 118 -5.20 10.43 25.02
CA ASP A 118 -6.65 10.57 25.17
C ASP A 118 -7.35 10.43 23.81
N ILE A 119 -6.76 10.98 22.75
CA ILE A 119 -7.19 10.74 21.38
C ILE A 119 -7.09 9.25 21.02
N ALA A 120 -6.01 8.56 21.39
CA ALA A 120 -5.85 7.13 21.11
C ALA A 120 -6.99 6.29 21.73
N LYS A 121 -7.37 6.58 22.98
CA LYS A 121 -8.52 5.91 23.62
C LYS A 121 -9.85 6.19 22.91
N VAL A 122 -10.06 7.43 22.44
CA VAL A 122 -11.26 7.80 21.68
C VAL A 122 -11.32 7.04 20.35
N LEU A 123 -10.20 6.97 19.63
CA LEU A 123 -10.11 6.23 18.37
C LEU A 123 -10.33 4.73 18.56
N GLU A 124 -9.70 4.16 19.60
CA GLU A 124 -9.90 2.75 19.94
C GLU A 124 -11.37 2.46 20.23
N LYS A 125 -12.02 3.29 21.05
CA LYS A 125 -13.46 3.17 21.32
C LYS A 125 -14.29 3.24 20.05
N ASN A 126 -14.08 4.26 19.20
CA ASN A 126 -14.81 4.42 17.94
C ASN A 126 -14.64 3.20 17.03
N PHE A 127 -13.45 2.62 17.00
CA PHE A 127 -13.17 1.41 16.23
C PHE A 127 -13.91 0.18 16.78
N GLN A 128 -13.94 -0.01 18.11
CA GLN A 128 -14.71 -1.10 18.72
C GLN A 128 -16.23 -0.93 18.52
N ASP A 129 -16.74 0.29 18.60
CA ASP A 129 -18.14 0.62 18.34
C ASP A 129 -18.51 0.32 16.86
N SER A 130 -17.61 0.64 15.92
CA SER A 130 -17.80 0.32 14.49
C SER A 130 -17.84 -1.18 14.19
N LYS A 131 -17.17 -2.01 15.00
CA LYS A 131 -17.15 -3.47 14.88
C LYS A 131 -18.36 -4.15 15.51
N SER A 132 -18.94 -3.55 16.54
CA SER A 132 -20.05 -4.12 17.30
C SER A 132 -21.44 -3.74 16.75
N GLY A 133 -21.50 -2.72 15.89
CA GLY A 133 -22.71 -2.33 15.15
C GLY A 133 -22.90 -2.99 13.78
N GLY A 134 -22.17 -4.08 13.49
CA GLY A 134 -22.26 -4.86 12.24
C GLY A 134 -22.95 -6.20 12.41
#